data_AF-H2ESA1-F1
#
_entry.id   AF-H2ESA1-F1
#
_cell.length_a   1.000
_cell.length_b   1.000
_cell.length_c   1.000
_cell.angle_alpha   90.00
_cell.angle_beta   90.00
_cell.angle_gamma   90.00
#
_symmetry.space_group_name_H-M   'P 1'
#
loop_
_entity.id
_entity.type
_entity.pdbx_description
1 polymer ?
#
loop_
_entity_poly.entity_id
_entity_poly.type
_entity_poly.pdbx_seq_one_letter_code
_entity_poly.pdbx_strand_id
1 'polypeptide(L)' 'MHDFANELRLEIESLKIKRCRRSKLDPFKKEILTLRHVGLSYQRIANWLQKEKGIKISANGLNYMINKVWSPCDENTKS' A
#
# COMPACT_ATOMS: atom_id res chain seq x y z
N MET A 1 -17.49 -27.37 26.31
CA MET A 1 -16.73 -26.15 26.58
C MET A 1 -15.99 -25.81 25.30
N HIS A 2 -16.55 -24.86 24.53
CA HIS A 2 -15.88 -24.32 23.35
C HIS A 2 -14.58 -23.67 23.84
N ASP A 3 -13.46 -24.09 23.26
CA ASP A 3 -12.13 -23.70 23.72
C ASP A 3 -11.86 -22.26 23.27
N PHE A 4 -12.22 -21.31 24.14
CA PHE A 4 -12.07 -19.87 23.92
C PHE A 4 -10.65 -19.49 23.46
N ALA A 5 -9.64 -20.28 23.85
CA ALA A 5 -8.27 -20.11 23.39
C ALA A 5 -8.11 -20.37 21.88
N ASN A 6 -8.84 -21.33 21.30
CA ASN A 6 -8.83 -21.59 19.86
C ASN A 6 -9.56 -20.49 19.08
N GLU A 7 -10.65 -19.96 19.62
CA GLU A 7 -11.41 -18.88 19.00
C GLU A 7 -10.57 -17.59 18.92
N LEU A 8 -9.92 -17.22 20.03
CA LEU A 8 -8.95 -16.12 20.08
C LEU A 8 -7.75 -16.35 19.15
N ARG A 9 -7.27 -17.59 19.05
CA ARG A 9 -6.13 -17.91 18.17
C ARG A 9 -6.49 -17.71 16.70
N LEU A 10 -7.68 -18.15 16.28
CA LEU A 10 -8.20 -17.95 14.92
C LEU A 10 -8.43 -16.47 14.62
N GLU A 11 -8.92 -15.70 15.58
CA GLU A 11 -9.10 -14.25 15.44
C GLU A 11 -7.76 -13.51 15.34
N ILE A 12 -6.77 -13.87 16.16
CA ILE A 12 -5.40 -13.33 16.02
C ILE A 12 -4.78 -13.69 14.67
N GLU A 13 -5.03 -14.90 14.18
CA GLU A 13 -4.52 -15.39 12.89
C GLU A 13 -5.17 -14.68 11.70
N SER A 14 -6.48 -14.41 11.77
CA SER A 14 -7.19 -13.61 10.76
C SER A 14 -6.73 -12.15 10.76
N LEU A 15 -6.41 -11.59 11.93
CA LEU A 15 -5.88 -10.22 12.07
C LEU A 15 -4.42 -10.08 11.61
N LYS A 16 -3.61 -11.15 11.65
CA LYS A 16 -2.23 -11.15 11.13
C LYS A 16 -2.14 -10.89 9.62
N ILE A 17 -3.23 -11.06 8.88
CA ILE A 17 -3.29 -10.95 7.40
C ILE A 17 -3.09 -9.50 6.90
N LYS A 18 -3.24 -8.46 7.73
CA LYS A 18 -3.11 -7.06 7.27
C LYS A 18 -1.94 -6.29 7.89
N ARG A 19 -0.80 -6.93 8.14
CA ARG A 19 0.45 -6.17 8.35
C ARG A 19 0.89 -5.56 7.02
N CYS A 20 0.32 -4.42 6.64
CA CYS A 20 0.85 -3.57 5.59
C CYS A 20 2.27 -3.19 5.97
N ARG A 21 3.25 -3.89 5.37
CA ARG A 21 4.67 -3.57 5.55
C ARG A 21 4.85 -2.11 5.16
N ARG A 22 5.28 -1.29 6.13
CA ARG A 22 5.53 0.13 5.89
C ARG A 22 6.57 0.27 4.78
N SER A 23 6.17 0.86 3.67
CA SER A 23 7.04 1.13 2.53
C SER A 23 7.84 2.40 2.78
N LYS A 24 9.04 2.48 2.20
CA LYS A 24 9.82 3.74 2.15
C LYS A 24 9.07 4.86 1.42
N LEU A 25 8.04 4.51 0.65
CA LEU A 25 7.18 5.45 -0.07
C LEU A 25 6.03 5.98 0.76
N ASP A 26 5.68 5.34 1.89
CA ASP A 26 4.51 5.72 2.68
C ASP A 26 4.57 7.18 3.18
N PRO A 27 5.73 7.73 3.61
CA PRO A 27 5.83 9.15 3.96
C PRO A 27 5.48 10.10 2.80
N PHE A 28 5.67 9.65 1.56
CA PHE A 28 5.48 10.45 0.34
C PHE A 28 4.19 10.08 -0.41
N LYS A 29 3.34 9.21 0.18
CA LYS A 29 2.11 8.71 -0.47
C LYS A 29 1.21 9.85 -0.97
N LYS A 30 0.99 10.88 -0.15
CA LYS A 30 0.15 12.03 -0.51
C LYS A 30 0.72 12.77 -1.73
N GLU A 31 2.00 13.12 -1.70
CA GLU A 31 2.68 13.81 -2.82
C GLU A 31 2.60 12.98 -4.11
N ILE A 32 2.88 11.68 -4.03
CA ILE A 32 2.83 10.77 -5.19
C ILE A 32 1.42 10.69 -5.79
N LEU A 33 0.39 10.58 -4.95
CA LEU A 33 -1.00 10.53 -5.42
C LEU A 33 -1.44 11.86 -6.05
N THR A 34 -1.03 13.00 -5.48
CA THR A 34 -1.28 14.32 -6.08
C THR A 34 -0.60 14.45 -7.43
N LEU A 35 0.68 14.07 -7.55
CA LEU A 35 1.42 14.09 -8.81
C LEU A 35 0.75 13.19 -9.87
N ARG A 36 0.22 12.04 -9.45
CA ARG A 36 -0.53 11.16 -10.34
C ARG A 36 -1.87 11.78 -10.76
N HIS A 37 -2.57 12.44 -9.86
CA HIS A 37 -3.85 13.10 -10.13
C HIS A 37 -3.71 14.25 -11.14
N VAL A 38 -2.63 15.03 -11.07
CA VAL A 38 -2.33 16.07 -12.07
C VAL A 38 -1.82 15.52 -13.42
N GLY A 39 -1.82 14.20 -13.59
CA GLY A 39 -1.54 13.54 -14.87
C GLY A 39 -0.09 13.19 -15.15
N LEU A 40 0.83 13.27 -14.17
CA LEU A 40 2.20 12.82 -14.41
C LEU A 40 2.24 11.30 -14.66
N SER A 41 3.11 10.90 -15.61
CA SER A 41 3.39 9.49 -15.86
C SER A 41 4.19 8.89 -14.70
N TYR A 42 4.05 7.56 -14.50
CA TYR A 42 4.79 6.85 -13.45
C TYR A 42 6.32 7.00 -13.57
N GLN A 43 6.85 7.11 -14.80
CA GLN A 43 8.27 7.36 -15.04
C GLN A 43 8.70 8.75 -14.52
N ARG A 44 7.90 9.79 -14.77
CA ARG A 44 8.22 11.15 -14.29
C ARG A 44 8.18 11.22 -12.77
N ILE A 45 7.21 10.55 -12.14
CA ILE A 45 7.11 10.49 -10.67
C ILE A 45 8.27 9.69 -10.07
N ALA A 46 8.69 8.58 -10.70
CA ALA A 46 9.85 7.82 -10.27
C ALA A 46 11.15 8.65 -10.35
N ASN A 47 11.33 9.40 -11.43
CA ASN A 47 12.47 10.31 -11.58
C ASN A 47 12.44 11.43 -10.54
N TRP A 48 11.27 12.00 -10.25
CA TRP A 48 11.08 12.99 -9.19
C TRP A 48 11.42 12.42 -7.81
N LEU A 49 10.98 11.19 -7.50
CA LEU A 49 11.31 10.50 -6.25
C LEU A 49 12.82 10.28 -6.10
N GLN A 50 13.49 9.91 -7.19
CA GLN A 50 14.94 9.73 -7.19
C GLN A 50 15.67 11.06 -6.99
N LYS A 51 15.24 12.11 -7.69
CA LYS A 51 15.89 13.43 -7.67
C LYS A 51 15.69 14.17 -6.35
N GLU A 52 14.45 14.25 -5.88
CA GLU A 52 14.08 15.11 -4.73
C GLU A 52 14.14 14.37 -3.40
N LYS A 53 13.88 13.05 -3.40
CA LYS A 53 13.80 12.25 -2.16
C LYS A 53 14.88 11.16 -2.07
N GLY A 54 15.71 10.98 -3.10
CA GLY A 54 16.74 9.94 -3.14
C GLY A 54 16.18 8.50 -3.24
N ILE A 55 14.91 8.33 -3.61
CA ILE A 55 14.25 7.01 -3.65
C ILE A 55 14.21 6.48 -5.07
N LYS A 56 14.96 5.40 -5.33
CA LYS A 56 14.92 4.69 -6.60
C LYS A 56 13.78 3.67 -6.62
N ILE A 57 12.88 3.80 -7.59
CA ILE A 57 11.80 2.84 -7.86
C ILE A 57 11.52 2.75 -9.36
N SER A 58 11.11 1.57 -9.83
CA SER A 58 10.67 1.40 -11.22
C SER A 58 9.26 1.94 -11.42
N ALA A 59 8.92 2.34 -12.65
CA ALA A 59 7.56 2.78 -12.99
C ALA A 59 6.51 1.70 -12.68
N ASN A 60 6.81 0.43 -12.94
CA ASN A 60 5.93 -0.70 -12.59
C ASN A 60 5.78 -0.87 -11.07
N GLY A 61 6.85 -0.70 -10.30
CA GLY A 61 6.79 -0.74 -8.84
C GLY A 61 5.90 0.38 -8.30
N LEU A 62 6.00 1.58 -8.86
CA LEU A 62 5.15 2.70 -8.49
C LEU A 62 3.68 2.44 -8.87
N ASN A 63 3.44 1.91 -10.06
CA ASN A 63 2.10 1.50 -10.52
C ASN A 63 1.46 0.47 -9.59
N TYR A 64 2.23 -0.54 -9.16
CA TYR A 64 1.79 -1.55 -8.20
C TYR A 64 1.44 -0.91 -6.85
N MET A 65 2.30 -0.03 -6.32
CA MET A 65 2.04 0.64 -5.05
C MET A 65 0.74 1.45 -5.09
N ILE A 66 0.54 2.23 -6.15
CA ILE A 66 -0.64 3.10 -6.28
C ILE A 66 -1.94 2.28 -6.42
N ASN A 67 -1.95 1.26 -7.29
CA ASN A 67 -3.20 0.57 -7.66
C ASN A 67 -3.49 -0.71 -6.85
N LYS A 68 -2.51 -1.26 -6.14
CA LYS A 68 -2.67 -2.53 -5.39
C LYS A 68 -2.42 -2.39 -3.91
N VAL A 69 -1.39 -1.62 -3.51
CA VAL A 69 -1.01 -1.48 -2.09
C VAL A 69 -1.76 -0.35 -1.40
N TRP A 70 -1.93 0.76 -2.11
CA TRP A 70 -2.51 1.98 -1.55
C TRP A 70 -3.97 2.20 -1.87
N SER A 71 -4.53 1.40 -2.79
CA SER A 71 -5.97 1.27 -2.94
C SER A 71 -6.57 0.96 -1.57
N PRO A 72 -7.71 1.58 -1.21
CA PRO A 72 -8.42 1.17 -0.01
C PRO A 72 -8.60 -0.35 -0.07
N CYS A 73 -8.29 -1.05 1.02
CA CYS A 73 -8.79 -2.41 1.17
C CYS A 73 -10.30 -2.29 0.97
N ASP A 74 -10.83 -2.77 -0.15
CA ASP A 74 -12.25 -2.68 -0.41
C ASP A 74 -13.02 -3.26 0.78
N GLU A 75 -13.73 -2.36 1.47
CA GLU A 75 -14.92 -2.67 2.24
C GLU A 75 -15.98 -3.13 1.25
N ASN A 76 -15.99 -4.42 0.89
CA ASN A 76 -17.16 -5.24 0.49
C ASN A 76 -16.71 -6.41 -0.39
N THR A 77 -16.61 -7.59 0.21
CA THR A 77 -17.20 -8.79 -0.40
C THR A 77 -18.43 -9.14 0.41
N LYS A 78 -19.55 -8.47 0.11
CA LYS A 78 -20.89 -9.07 0.23
C LYS A 78 -21.14 -9.89 -1.03
N SER A 79 -21.35 -11.18 -0.88
CA SER A 79 -22.24 -12.03 -1.70
C SER A 79 -22.56 -13.27 -0.89
#